data_AF-A0A7X1ZP23-F1
#
_entry.id   AF-A0A7X1ZP23-F1
#
_cell.length_a   1.000
_cell.length_b   1.000
_cell.length_c   1.000
_cell.angle_alpha   90.00
_cell.angle_beta   90.00
_cell.angle_gamma   90.00
#
_symmetry.space_group_name_H-M   'P 1'
#
loop_
_entity.id
_entity.type
_entity.pdbx_description
1 polymer ?
#
loop_
_entity_poly.entity_id
_entity_poly.type
_entity_poly.pdbx_seq_one_letter_code
_entity_poly.pdbx_strand_id
1 'polypeptide(L)'
;MNLKKLFLVVWILFAIGILLSSQVSTTAECENCDSDLAEFPTDGCTVVIVGKDASVDGSVMTTHTCDCSLCDWTWRYVPAADHEPGSMRKIYHISQYETWPPEEGLKWEKYKEDFTGLEIPQIPHTYAYLHGIFGYMNDQQLAIAESTIGCPDKMKNSTPSAKIDLSMLTILAVERCRTAREAIRFMGKITEKHGYGFHDDGEMLAVADPNEVWIFEIIPVGPLWTPKSGKPGSIWCAQRVPDDHVSVCPNESRIGEINLKNQDHFMASSNAISYAVENGYYDPKNGEPFNWKKAYSPSEYSATSSRGTRVRLWRFFDIVAPSHKISPDTPNMELPFSVKPDNKLSVQDVMNITRDKCQGTPFDPVRGLQGGPFKNPNYLPRPFKLDDLTYNTTRFISVNRAEYVTVTQCRNWLPNFIGGIVWLAFGAQDTSCFMPLYAGITKIPESFKIGDHWKFDRKSARWAFDYVDFHAQVVYSLAIKDVRKAQEKWEGSALAKIPTIDKFAHELYKKDPTEAIEFLTDYCLNNANRVIDAWWELGDQLLVKYNHLWLYDVETRKTKRLEYPEWWLRELVKYDKLEPQEPPKKKEEK
;
A
#
# COMPACT_ATOMS: atom_id res chain seq x y z
N MET A 1 61.33 32.57 -18.43
CA MET A 1 59.89 32.32 -18.61
C MET A 1 59.16 32.94 -17.41
N ASN A 2 58.26 33.90 -17.64
CA ASN A 2 57.76 34.82 -16.60
C ASN A 2 56.88 34.07 -15.57
N LEU A 3 57.25 34.10 -14.28
CA LEU A 3 56.54 33.38 -13.20
C LEU A 3 55.04 33.68 -13.15
N LYS A 4 54.63 34.89 -13.56
CA LYS A 4 53.22 35.28 -13.64
C LYS A 4 52.44 34.50 -14.72
N LYS A 5 53.08 34.16 -15.84
CA LYS A 5 52.47 33.31 -16.89
C LYS A 5 52.36 31.86 -16.44
N LEU A 6 53.33 31.36 -15.66
CA LEU A 6 53.27 30.00 -15.11
C LEU A 6 52.13 29.86 -14.09
N PHE A 7 51.94 30.85 -13.22
CA PHE A 7 50.84 30.87 -12.25
C PHE A 7 49.45 30.91 -12.92
N LEU A 8 49.31 31.68 -14.00
CA LEU A 8 48.06 31.76 -14.75
C LEU A 8 47.73 30.44 -15.45
N VAL A 9 48.74 29.77 -16.04
CA VAL A 9 48.56 28.47 -16.70
C VAL A 9 48.21 27.38 -15.68
N VAL A 10 48.85 27.38 -14.51
CA VAL A 10 48.52 26.43 -13.43
C VAL A 10 47.10 26.67 -12.90
N TRP A 11 46.66 27.92 -12.75
CA TRP A 11 45.30 28.24 -12.34
C TRP A 11 44.25 27.86 -13.39
N ILE A 12 44.53 28.07 -14.67
CA ILE A 12 43.63 27.66 -15.77
C ILE A 12 43.54 26.13 -15.84
N LEU A 13 44.66 25.42 -15.68
CA LEU A 13 44.66 23.95 -15.64
C LEU A 13 43.95 23.40 -14.38
N PHE A 14 44.06 24.09 -13.24
CA PHE A 14 43.35 23.72 -12.01
C PHE A 14 41.83 23.98 -12.12
N ALA A 15 41.42 25.08 -12.76
CA ALA A 15 40.02 25.39 -13.03
C ALA A 15 39.40 24.44 -14.07
N ILE A 16 40.15 24.05 -15.11
CA ILE A 16 39.74 23.03 -16.08
C ILE A 16 39.69 21.64 -15.41
N GLY A 17 40.59 21.35 -14.47
CA GLY A 17 40.56 20.12 -13.66
C GLY A 17 39.34 20.01 -12.74
N ILE A 18 38.83 21.12 -12.20
CA ILE A 18 37.61 21.17 -11.38
C ILE A 18 36.34 21.12 -12.26
N LEU A 19 36.38 21.71 -13.46
CA LEU A 19 35.31 21.58 -14.46
C LEU A 19 35.24 20.18 -15.11
N LEU A 20 36.35 19.41 -15.09
CA LEU A 20 36.40 18.02 -15.55
C LEU A 20 36.21 16.99 -14.42
N SER A 21 36.35 17.38 -13.15
CA SER A 21 36.05 16.51 -11.98
C SER A 21 34.63 16.69 -11.44
N SER A 22 33.85 17.61 -12.00
CA SER A 22 32.38 17.68 -11.84
C SER A 22 31.67 16.84 -12.89
N GLN A 23 32.25 15.67 -13.22
CA GLN A 23 31.46 14.59 -13.78
C GLN A 23 30.50 14.13 -12.70
N VAL A 24 29.27 14.66 -12.80
CA VAL A 24 28.05 13.96 -12.45
C VAL A 24 28.30 12.47 -12.67
N SER A 25 28.18 11.68 -11.61
CA SER A 25 28.07 10.23 -11.77
C SER A 25 26.75 9.98 -12.49
N THR A 26 26.79 10.09 -13.82
CA THR A 26 25.76 9.56 -14.69
C THR A 26 25.87 8.05 -14.52
N THR A 27 24.96 7.51 -13.71
CA THR A 27 24.55 6.11 -13.77
C THR A 27 24.53 5.69 -15.23
N ALA A 28 25.11 4.53 -15.54
CA ALA A 28 25.13 3.98 -16.89
C ALA A 28 23.76 4.18 -17.57
N GLU A 29 23.73 4.97 -18.64
CA GLU A 29 22.54 5.14 -19.47
C GLU A 29 22.16 3.76 -20.01
N CYS A 30 21.15 3.18 -19.40
CA CYS A 30 20.42 2.06 -19.95
C CYS A 30 19.66 2.60 -21.18
N GLU A 31 20.22 2.37 -22.37
CA GLU A 31 19.69 2.80 -23.69
C GLU A 31 18.30 2.23 -24.05
N ASN A 32 17.56 1.64 -23.10
CA ASN A 32 16.19 1.16 -23.28
C ASN A 32 15.35 1.18 -21.98
N CYS A 33 15.75 1.95 -20.98
CA CYS A 33 14.96 2.10 -19.75
C CYS A 33 13.86 3.16 -19.95
N ASP A 34 12.79 2.78 -20.66
CA ASP A 34 11.39 3.25 -20.52
C ASP A 34 11.11 4.67 -19.99
N SER A 35 11.82 5.70 -20.47
CA SER A 35 11.47 7.09 -20.14
C SER A 35 10.18 7.58 -20.81
N ASP A 36 9.59 6.76 -21.70
CA ASP A 36 8.33 7.02 -22.41
C ASP A 36 7.14 6.17 -21.92
N LEU A 37 7.27 5.46 -20.78
CA LEU A 37 6.14 4.82 -20.07
C LEU A 37 5.52 5.72 -18.98
N ALA A 38 6.00 6.96 -18.85
CA ALA A 38 5.60 7.92 -17.82
C ALA A 38 4.15 8.45 -17.91
N GLU A 39 3.27 7.90 -18.75
CA GLU A 39 1.84 8.28 -18.78
C GLU A 39 0.95 7.49 -17.81
N PHE A 40 1.44 6.40 -17.23
CA PHE A 40 0.67 5.63 -16.23
C PHE A 40 1.58 5.27 -15.05
N PRO A 41 1.39 5.84 -13.85
CA PRO A 41 1.99 5.29 -12.64
C PRO A 41 1.49 3.85 -12.51
N THR A 42 2.36 2.89 -12.83
CA THR A 42 1.98 1.47 -12.84
C THR A 42 1.98 0.87 -11.44
N ASP A 43 2.50 1.59 -10.45
CA ASP A 43 2.54 1.22 -9.03
C ASP A 43 1.68 2.18 -8.21
N GLY A 44 1.17 1.71 -7.08
CA GLY A 44 0.30 2.52 -6.23
C GLY A 44 -0.76 1.68 -5.53
N CYS A 45 -1.13 2.12 -4.33
CA CYS A 45 -1.87 1.36 -3.33
C CYS A 45 -3.40 1.36 -3.52
N THR A 46 -4.10 0.58 -2.70
CA THR A 46 -5.57 0.63 -2.56
C THR A 46 -5.96 0.63 -1.08
N VAL A 47 -6.80 1.57 -0.69
CA VAL A 47 -7.29 1.77 0.68
C VAL A 47 -8.80 1.61 0.71
N VAL A 48 -9.27 0.53 1.33
CA VAL A 48 -10.68 0.32 1.66
C VAL A 48 -10.96 0.93 3.02
N ILE A 49 -12.12 1.56 3.18
CA ILE A 49 -12.50 2.33 4.37
C ILE A 49 -13.90 1.91 4.80
N VAL A 50 -14.06 1.57 6.07
CA VAL A 50 -15.33 1.07 6.64
C VAL A 50 -15.67 1.86 7.89
N GLY A 51 -16.81 2.55 7.88
CA GLY A 51 -17.37 3.19 9.06
C GLY A 51 -17.89 2.16 10.08
N LYS A 52 -17.98 2.56 11.35
CA LYS A 52 -18.33 1.65 12.46
C LYS A 52 -19.71 1.00 12.33
N ASP A 53 -20.69 1.69 11.76
CA ASP A 53 -22.04 1.15 11.58
C ASP A 53 -22.17 0.36 10.27
N ALA A 54 -21.20 0.50 9.36
CA ALA A 54 -21.05 -0.32 8.16
C ALA A 54 -20.33 -1.66 8.41
N SER A 55 -19.65 -1.81 9.55
CA SER A 55 -19.05 -3.08 9.94
C SER A 55 -20.03 -3.99 10.68
N VAL A 56 -19.73 -5.28 10.70
CA VAL A 56 -20.54 -6.31 11.40
C VAL A 56 -20.42 -6.16 12.92
N ASP A 57 -19.24 -5.86 13.43
CA ASP A 57 -18.93 -5.85 14.86
C ASP A 57 -18.93 -4.46 15.51
N GLY A 58 -19.10 -3.39 14.72
CA GLY A 58 -19.05 -2.01 15.22
C GLY A 58 -17.66 -1.38 15.17
N SER A 59 -16.67 -2.06 14.59
CA SER A 59 -15.31 -1.53 14.43
C SER A 59 -15.18 -0.58 13.25
N VAL A 60 -14.28 0.39 13.35
CA VAL A 60 -13.79 1.17 12.21
C VAL A 60 -12.64 0.41 11.58
N MET A 61 -12.62 0.27 10.25
CA MET A 61 -11.54 -0.45 9.56
C MET A 61 -10.99 0.34 8.37
N THR A 62 -9.68 0.23 8.17
CA THR A 62 -9.02 0.70 6.95
C THR A 62 -8.05 -0.36 6.43
N THR A 63 -7.73 -0.33 5.13
CA THR A 63 -6.69 -1.20 4.55
C THR A 63 -5.57 -0.38 3.95
N HIS A 64 -4.40 -0.97 3.80
CA HIS A 64 -3.38 -0.45 2.91
C HIS A 64 -2.73 -1.61 2.16
N THR A 65 -2.89 -1.64 0.83
CA THR A 65 -2.10 -2.54 -0.05
C THR A 65 -0.84 -1.81 -0.51
N CYS A 66 0.28 -1.99 0.20
CA CYS A 66 1.53 -1.26 -0.09
C CYS A 66 2.15 -1.80 -1.39
N ASP A 67 1.65 -1.32 -2.53
CA ASP A 67 1.92 -1.86 -3.86
C ASP A 67 3.07 -1.08 -4.53
N CYS A 68 4.30 -1.42 -4.17
CA CYS A 68 5.47 -0.59 -4.47
C CYS A 68 6.61 -1.31 -5.22
N SER A 69 6.63 -2.65 -5.27
CA SER A 69 7.67 -3.48 -5.91
C SER A 69 9.10 -3.38 -5.33
N LEU A 70 9.49 -2.24 -4.75
CA LEU A 70 10.81 -1.98 -4.15
C LEU A 70 10.74 -1.32 -2.76
N CYS A 71 9.56 -1.08 -2.20
CA CYS A 71 9.48 -0.41 -0.89
C CYS A 71 9.94 -1.35 0.21
N ASP A 72 10.57 -0.78 1.25
CA ASP A 72 10.92 -1.54 2.44
C ASP A 72 9.68 -2.20 3.05
N TRP A 73 9.73 -3.51 3.16
CA TRP A 73 8.68 -4.31 3.75
C TRP A 73 8.89 -4.58 5.23
N THR A 74 9.98 -4.09 5.84
CA THR A 74 10.29 -4.44 7.21
C THR A 74 9.42 -3.63 8.17
N TRP A 75 9.10 -4.24 9.30
CA TRP A 75 8.23 -3.65 10.32
C TRP A 75 8.99 -3.36 11.61
N ARG A 76 8.49 -2.41 12.39
CA ARG A 76 9.06 -2.02 13.68
C ARG A 76 7.95 -1.77 14.71
N TYR A 77 8.30 -2.07 15.95
CA TYR A 77 7.58 -1.60 17.13
C TYR A 77 8.45 -0.52 17.79
N VAL A 78 7.83 0.62 18.10
CA VAL A 78 8.46 1.71 18.85
C VAL A 78 7.72 1.86 20.18
N PRO A 79 8.42 1.79 21.33
CA PRO A 79 7.79 1.93 22.62
C PRO A 79 7.36 3.37 22.91
N ALA A 80 6.35 3.52 23.76
CA ALA A 80 6.02 4.80 24.37
C ALA A 80 7.23 5.33 25.16
N ALA A 81 7.37 6.65 25.22
CA ALA A 81 8.51 7.28 25.88
C ALA A 81 8.12 8.62 26.50
N ASP A 82 8.68 8.89 27.68
CA ASP A 82 8.65 10.20 28.31
C ASP A 82 9.91 10.99 27.94
N HIS A 83 9.76 12.31 27.78
CA HIS A 83 10.83 13.20 27.32
C HIS A 83 11.00 14.39 28.25
N GLU A 84 12.26 14.72 28.56
CA GLU A 84 12.59 15.86 29.42
C GLU A 84 12.11 17.20 28.83
N PRO A 85 11.70 18.18 29.67
CA PRO A 85 11.30 19.51 29.21
C PRO A 85 12.37 20.19 28.34
N GLY A 86 11.95 20.73 27.19
CA GLY A 86 12.86 21.41 26.25
C GLY A 86 13.59 20.46 25.29
N SER A 87 13.37 19.14 25.38
CA SER A 87 13.89 18.17 24.40
C SER A 87 13.41 18.48 22.98
N MET A 88 14.22 18.11 21.99
CA MET A 88 13.94 18.35 20.57
C MET A 88 13.89 17.03 19.78
N ARG A 89 13.00 16.96 18.79
CA ARG A 89 12.84 15.83 17.86
C ARG A 89 13.39 16.22 16.49
N LYS A 90 14.45 15.54 16.06
CA LYS A 90 15.01 15.67 14.71
C LYS A 90 14.06 15.12 13.67
N ILE A 91 14.02 15.76 12.51
CA ILE A 91 13.20 15.36 11.37
C ILE A 91 14.13 14.88 10.26
N TYR A 92 13.79 13.72 9.70
CA TYR A 92 14.54 13.05 8.65
C TYR A 92 13.63 12.83 7.45
N HIS A 93 14.22 12.81 6.27
CA HIS A 93 13.53 12.27 5.10
C HIS A 93 13.65 10.74 5.12
N ILE A 94 12.58 10.06 4.72
CA ILE A 94 12.45 8.60 4.64
C ILE A 94 11.93 8.27 3.24
N SER A 95 12.87 8.00 2.33
CA SER A 95 12.52 7.52 0.99
C SER A 95 11.77 6.20 1.08
N GLN A 96 10.68 6.06 0.33
CA GLN A 96 9.94 4.80 0.23
C GLN A 96 10.75 3.73 -0.52
N TYR A 97 11.44 4.15 -1.58
CA TYR A 97 12.08 3.29 -2.58
C TYR A 97 13.57 3.04 -2.34
N GLU A 98 14.21 3.81 -1.47
CA GLU A 98 15.62 3.60 -1.16
C GLU A 98 15.81 2.44 -0.17
N THR A 99 16.69 1.52 -0.54
CA THR A 99 17.07 0.32 0.21
C THR A 99 18.58 0.16 0.20
N TRP A 100 19.14 -0.40 1.27
CA TRP A 100 20.57 -0.70 1.39
C TRP A 100 20.80 -2.20 1.57
N PRO A 101 21.92 -2.76 1.09
CA PRO A 101 22.31 -4.12 1.44
C PRO A 101 22.37 -4.29 2.96
N PRO A 102 21.88 -5.41 3.53
CA PRO A 102 21.85 -5.64 4.97
C PRO A 102 23.22 -5.47 5.66
N GLU A 103 24.32 -5.77 4.97
CA GLU A 103 25.69 -5.56 5.45
C GLU A 103 26.11 -4.08 5.62
N GLU A 104 25.49 -3.15 4.90
CA GLU A 104 25.74 -1.71 5.02
C GLU A 104 24.93 -1.08 6.14
N GLY A 105 23.80 -1.70 6.49
CA GLY A 105 22.90 -1.28 7.56
C GLY A 105 21.43 -1.43 7.15
N LEU A 106 20.57 -1.64 8.13
CA LEU A 106 19.12 -1.72 7.92
C LEU A 106 18.53 -0.31 7.72
N LYS A 107 17.42 -0.21 6.97
CA LYS A 107 16.75 1.06 6.62
C LYS A 107 16.48 1.96 7.83
N TRP A 108 15.96 1.37 8.90
CA TRP A 108 15.52 2.08 10.12
C TRP A 108 16.67 2.59 11.00
N GLU A 109 17.90 2.32 10.56
CA GLU A 109 19.14 2.82 11.13
C GLU A 109 19.76 3.84 10.15
N LYS A 110 19.68 3.55 8.85
CA LYS A 110 20.25 4.36 7.76
C LYS A 110 19.52 5.67 7.47
N TYR A 111 18.18 5.71 7.56
CA TYR A 111 17.42 6.94 7.28
C TYR A 111 17.83 8.13 8.17
N LYS A 112 18.46 7.86 9.33
CA LYS A 112 18.97 8.89 10.25
C LYS A 112 20.16 9.67 9.69
N GLU A 113 20.75 9.21 8.59
CA GLU A 113 21.77 9.93 7.84
C GLU A 113 21.15 11.08 7.01
N ASP A 114 19.86 10.99 6.66
CA ASP A 114 19.14 12.01 5.87
C ASP A 114 18.41 13.03 6.76
N PHE A 115 19.20 13.79 7.55
CA PHE A 115 18.67 14.83 8.41
C PHE A 115 18.24 16.07 7.61
N THR A 116 16.98 16.44 7.72
CA THR A 116 16.39 17.57 6.97
C THR A 116 16.90 18.95 7.39
N GLY A 117 17.66 19.03 8.50
CA GLY A 117 18.04 20.29 9.15
C GLY A 117 16.95 20.86 10.08
N LEU A 118 15.83 20.16 10.26
CA LEU A 118 14.71 20.60 11.11
C LEU A 118 14.68 19.82 12.43
N GLU A 119 14.55 20.57 13.52
CA GLU A 119 14.16 20.04 14.82
C GLU A 119 12.85 20.68 15.28
N ILE A 120 11.96 19.88 15.86
CA ILE A 120 10.71 20.35 16.46
C ILE A 120 10.71 20.08 17.97
N PRO A 121 10.02 20.88 18.79
CA PRO A 121 9.87 20.56 20.21
C PRO A 121 9.28 19.17 20.40
N GLN A 122 9.88 18.43 21.33
CA GLN A 122 9.37 17.14 21.74
C GLN A 122 8.19 17.33 22.70
N ILE A 123 7.20 16.44 22.62
CA ILE A 123 6.09 16.42 23.57
C ILE A 123 6.47 15.62 24.82
N PRO A 124 5.90 15.90 25.99
CA PRO A 124 6.29 15.23 27.23
C PRO A 124 6.16 13.70 27.19
N HIS A 125 5.19 13.18 26.44
CA HIS A 125 4.92 11.75 26.32
C HIS A 125 4.55 11.41 24.87
N THR A 126 5.22 10.40 24.30
CA THR A 126 4.90 9.81 22.99
C THR A 126 4.32 8.42 23.15
N TYR A 127 3.39 8.04 22.28
CA TYR A 127 2.70 6.74 22.30
C TYR A 127 3.54 5.62 21.70
N ALA A 128 3.27 4.38 22.10
CA ALA A 128 3.84 3.21 21.42
C ALA A 128 3.13 2.99 20.08
N TYR A 129 3.84 2.52 19.06
CA TYR A 129 3.23 2.29 17.75
C TYR A 129 3.92 1.21 16.90
N LEU A 130 3.14 0.67 15.96
CA LEU A 130 3.59 -0.23 14.90
C LEU A 130 3.71 0.55 13.59
N HIS A 131 4.81 0.34 12.88
CA HIS A 131 5.02 0.93 11.58
C HIS A 131 5.74 -0.01 10.61
N GLY A 132 5.42 0.13 9.33
CA GLY A 132 6.24 -0.32 8.21
C GLY A 132 6.87 0.94 7.60
N ILE A 133 6.76 1.11 6.28
CA ILE A 133 7.18 2.36 5.63
C ILE A 133 6.41 3.60 6.13
N PHE A 134 5.15 3.40 6.53
CA PHE A 134 4.29 4.39 7.16
C PHE A 134 3.98 4.00 8.62
N GLY A 135 3.60 4.99 9.43
CA GLY A 135 2.96 4.74 10.73
C GLY A 135 1.57 4.13 10.54
N TYR A 136 1.28 2.98 11.16
CA TYR A 136 0.02 2.26 10.93
C TYR A 136 -0.97 2.32 12.09
N MET A 137 -0.51 2.09 13.32
CA MET A 137 -1.38 2.15 14.49
C MET A 137 -0.57 2.39 15.76
N ASN A 138 -1.08 3.26 16.64
CA ASN A 138 -0.54 3.41 17.98
C ASN A 138 -1.41 2.73 19.05
N ASP A 139 -0.89 2.68 20.29
CA ASP A 139 -1.57 2.14 21.46
C ASP A 139 -2.85 2.91 21.89
N GLN A 140 -3.20 3.99 21.17
CA GLN A 140 -4.45 4.74 21.31
C GLN A 140 -5.51 4.35 20.27
N GLN A 141 -5.23 3.36 19.40
CA GLN A 141 -6.05 2.97 18.24
C GLN A 141 -6.17 4.05 17.15
N LEU A 142 -5.29 5.05 17.14
CA LEU A 142 -5.17 5.92 15.97
C LEU A 142 -4.49 5.11 14.87
N ALA A 143 -5.19 4.92 13.76
CA ALA A 143 -4.75 4.15 12.62
C ALA A 143 -4.61 5.02 11.36
N ILE A 144 -3.61 4.72 10.53
CA ILE A 144 -3.37 5.41 9.26
C ILE A 144 -3.11 4.37 8.16
N ALA A 145 -3.72 4.61 7.00
CA ALA A 145 -3.47 3.88 5.76
C ALA A 145 -3.25 4.86 4.61
N GLU A 146 -2.53 4.46 3.55
CA GLU A 146 -2.01 5.37 2.52
C GLU A 146 -2.40 4.95 1.09
N SER A 147 -2.66 5.94 0.23
CA SER A 147 -2.70 5.78 -1.22
C SER A 147 -2.32 7.05 -1.99
N THR A 148 -1.37 6.93 -2.91
CA THR A 148 -0.95 8.00 -3.83
C THR A 148 -2.00 8.40 -4.83
N ILE A 149 -2.44 9.66 -4.79
CA ILE A 149 -3.48 10.22 -5.66
C ILE A 149 -2.92 11.13 -6.75
N GLY A 150 -1.65 11.53 -6.65
CA GLY A 150 -0.99 12.44 -7.56
C GLY A 150 -1.51 13.88 -7.46
N CYS A 151 -0.91 14.77 -8.24
CA CYS A 151 -1.32 16.17 -8.34
C CYS A 151 -0.87 16.78 -9.68
N PRO A 152 -1.29 18.02 -10.02
CA PRO A 152 -0.81 18.70 -11.23
C PRO A 152 0.71 18.91 -11.14
N ASP A 153 1.44 18.70 -12.23
CA ASP A 153 2.92 18.66 -12.22
C ASP A 153 3.58 19.90 -11.60
N LYS A 154 2.98 21.09 -11.77
CA LYS A 154 3.48 22.35 -11.21
C LYS A 154 3.45 22.39 -9.68
N MET A 155 2.66 21.53 -9.05
CA MET A 155 2.51 21.43 -7.60
C MET A 155 3.54 20.50 -6.96
N LYS A 156 4.16 19.58 -7.72
CA LYS A 156 5.20 18.68 -7.21
C LYS A 156 6.36 19.49 -6.61
N ASN A 157 6.90 19.03 -5.49
CA ASN A 157 8.03 19.69 -4.83
C ASN A 157 9.06 18.66 -4.39
N SER A 158 10.06 18.37 -5.22
CA SER A 158 11.19 17.48 -4.90
C SER A 158 12.39 18.22 -4.29
N THR A 159 12.20 19.46 -3.80
CA THR A 159 13.31 20.26 -3.29
C THR A 159 13.51 20.04 -1.79
N PRO A 160 14.75 20.20 -1.26
CA PRO A 160 15.03 20.10 0.18
C PRO A 160 14.34 21.18 1.04
N SER A 161 13.57 22.11 0.44
CA SER A 161 12.82 23.12 1.17
C SER A 161 11.64 22.51 1.92
N ALA A 162 11.01 21.48 1.36
CA ALA A 162 10.02 20.66 2.04
C ALA A 162 10.72 19.77 3.07
N LYS A 163 10.39 19.96 4.35
CA LYS A 163 11.05 19.24 5.46
C LYS A 163 10.31 17.99 5.90
N ILE A 164 9.11 17.76 5.39
CA ILE A 164 8.25 16.66 5.81
C ILE A 164 7.82 15.87 4.58
N ASP A 165 8.26 14.62 4.48
CA ASP A 165 7.70 13.63 3.56
C ASP A 165 6.59 12.82 4.26
N LEU A 166 5.85 12.04 3.49
CA LEU A 166 4.67 11.32 3.94
C LEU A 166 5.00 10.25 4.99
N SER A 167 6.08 9.51 4.77
CA SER A 167 6.60 8.51 5.72
C SER A 167 6.85 9.14 7.10
N MET A 168 7.60 10.25 7.17
CA MET A 168 7.84 10.95 8.42
C MET A 168 6.56 11.56 8.99
N LEU A 169 5.67 12.09 8.14
CA LEU A 169 4.40 12.70 8.57
C LEU A 169 3.52 11.71 9.33
N THR A 170 3.32 10.50 8.77
CA THR A 170 2.50 9.45 9.40
C THR A 170 3.12 8.94 10.69
N ILE A 171 4.45 8.76 10.75
CA ILE A 171 5.18 8.38 11.97
C ILE A 171 4.99 9.43 13.06
N LEU A 172 5.16 10.72 12.76
CA LEU A 172 4.94 11.79 13.73
C LEU A 172 3.49 11.85 14.23
N ALA A 173 2.52 11.55 13.36
CA ALA A 173 1.11 11.54 13.74
C ALA A 173 0.82 10.42 14.76
N VAL A 174 1.24 9.18 14.49
CA VAL A 174 1.01 8.05 15.42
C VAL A 174 1.87 8.16 16.69
N GLU A 175 3.06 8.76 16.61
CA GLU A 175 3.93 9.05 17.77
C GLU A 175 3.25 10.02 18.77
N ARG A 176 2.43 10.96 18.28
CA ARG A 176 2.01 12.14 19.05
C ARG A 176 0.51 12.29 19.29
N CYS A 177 -0.33 11.68 18.47
CA CYS A 177 -1.78 11.94 18.46
C CYS A 177 -2.58 10.73 18.94
N ARG A 178 -3.82 10.95 19.41
CA ARG A 178 -4.71 9.91 19.95
C ARG A 178 -5.94 9.64 19.10
N THR A 179 -6.37 10.64 18.34
CA THR A 179 -7.63 10.62 17.57
C THR A 179 -7.41 11.04 16.12
N ALA A 180 -8.32 10.64 15.23
CA ALA A 180 -8.21 10.94 13.80
C ALA A 180 -8.17 12.46 13.55
N ARG A 181 -9.04 13.21 14.23
CA ARG A 181 -9.09 14.69 14.11
C ARG A 181 -7.84 15.37 14.65
N GLU A 182 -7.26 14.85 15.73
CA GLU A 182 -6.01 15.37 16.27
C GLU A 182 -4.86 15.16 15.27
N ALA A 183 -4.75 13.96 14.72
CA ALA A 183 -3.76 13.62 13.70
C ALA A 183 -3.90 14.50 12.45
N ILE A 184 -5.12 14.68 11.93
CA ILE A 184 -5.36 15.54 10.74
C ILE A 184 -4.90 16.98 11.01
N ARG A 185 -5.27 17.55 12.17
CA ARG A 185 -4.85 18.91 12.52
C ARG A 185 -3.35 19.02 12.71
N PHE A 186 -2.72 18.03 13.33
CA PHE A 186 -1.28 17.98 13.51
C PHE A 186 -0.56 17.91 12.16
N MET A 187 -0.94 16.96 11.30
CA MET A 187 -0.36 16.73 9.98
C MET A 187 -0.52 17.96 9.09
N GLY A 188 -1.71 18.56 9.06
CA GLY A 188 -1.95 19.81 8.35
C GLY A 188 -1.06 20.94 8.86
N LYS A 189 -1.04 21.19 10.17
CA LYS A 189 -0.27 22.29 10.75
C LYS A 189 1.24 22.16 10.54
N ILE A 190 1.80 20.95 10.70
CA ILE A 190 3.25 20.76 10.58
C ILE A 190 3.71 20.94 9.13
N THR A 191 2.93 20.45 8.16
CA THR A 191 3.23 20.57 6.73
C THR A 191 3.00 21.98 6.20
N GLU A 192 1.96 22.68 6.66
CA GLU A 192 1.76 24.10 6.35
C GLU A 192 2.95 24.95 6.80
N LYS A 193 3.55 24.62 7.95
CA LYS A 193 4.67 25.38 8.52
C LYS A 193 6.03 25.01 7.93
N HIS A 194 6.27 23.72 7.70
CA HIS A 194 7.60 23.20 7.38
C HIS A 194 7.73 22.65 5.95
N GLY A 195 6.65 22.67 5.18
CA GLY A 195 6.61 22.20 3.81
C GLY A 195 6.41 20.70 3.72
N TYR A 196 5.68 20.29 2.70
CA TYR A 196 5.41 18.90 2.35
C TYR A 196 5.94 18.58 0.95
N GLY A 197 6.43 17.36 0.75
CA GLY A 197 6.97 16.85 -0.51
C GLY A 197 8.31 16.12 -0.32
N PHE A 198 9.29 16.47 -1.16
CA PHE A 198 10.60 15.85 -1.33
C PHE A 198 10.54 14.48 -2.03
N HIS A 199 10.00 13.46 -1.38
CA HIS A 199 9.81 12.13 -1.95
C HIS A 199 8.42 11.90 -2.54
N ASP A 200 7.43 12.66 -2.07
CA ASP A 200 6.02 12.41 -2.35
C ASP A 200 5.35 13.58 -3.09
N ASP A 201 4.25 13.27 -3.78
CA ASP A 201 3.38 14.25 -4.41
C ASP A 201 2.00 14.31 -3.71
N GLY A 202 0.90 14.17 -4.43
CA GLY A 202 -0.44 14.16 -3.85
C GLY A 202 -0.75 12.81 -3.23
N GLU A 203 -1.06 12.81 -1.93
CA GLU A 203 -1.23 11.59 -1.15
C GLU A 203 -2.57 11.61 -0.39
N MET A 204 -3.18 10.43 -0.24
CA MET A 204 -4.38 10.21 0.55
C MET A 204 -4.05 9.34 1.75
N LEU A 205 -4.42 9.82 2.94
CA LEU A 205 -4.39 9.05 4.17
C LEU A 205 -5.80 8.77 4.68
N ALA A 206 -6.13 7.50 4.89
CA ALA A 206 -7.31 7.14 5.68
C ALA A 206 -6.91 7.15 7.15
N VAL A 207 -7.41 8.14 7.89
CA VAL A 207 -7.10 8.37 9.31
C VAL A 207 -8.29 7.93 10.14
N ALA A 208 -8.12 6.88 10.93
CA ALA A 208 -9.17 6.24 11.70
C ALA A 208 -8.86 6.23 13.20
N ASP A 209 -9.93 6.26 14.00
CA ASP A 209 -9.90 5.93 15.41
C ASP A 209 -11.16 5.09 15.76
N PRO A 210 -11.37 4.68 17.02
CA PRO A 210 -12.51 3.82 17.36
C PRO A 210 -13.90 4.41 17.07
N ASN A 211 -14.01 5.70 16.76
CA ASN A 211 -15.28 6.40 16.60
C ASN A 211 -15.59 6.85 15.18
N GLU A 212 -14.56 7.12 14.38
CA GLU A 212 -14.69 7.73 13.06
C GLU A 212 -13.49 7.41 12.14
N VAL A 213 -13.71 7.58 10.83
CA VAL A 213 -12.66 7.52 9.82
C VAL A 213 -12.80 8.66 8.82
N TRP A 214 -11.66 9.18 8.41
CA TRP A 214 -11.52 10.34 7.55
C TRP A 214 -10.62 10.00 6.36
N ILE A 215 -10.99 10.51 5.18
CA ILE A 215 -10.09 10.62 4.04
C ILE A 215 -9.40 11.97 4.17
N PHE A 216 -8.08 11.99 4.31
CA PHE A 216 -7.24 13.19 4.35
C PHE A 216 -6.34 13.21 3.11
N GLU A 217 -6.52 14.20 2.24
CA GLU A 217 -5.71 14.38 1.04
C GLU A 217 -4.78 15.58 1.24
N ILE A 218 -3.49 15.39 0.98
CA ILE A 218 -2.45 16.41 1.12
C ILE A 218 -1.63 16.52 -0.16
N ILE A 219 -1.32 17.76 -0.56
CA ILE A 219 -0.62 18.05 -1.80
C ILE A 219 0.45 19.13 -1.57
N PRO A 220 1.66 19.01 -2.16
CA PRO A 220 2.68 20.06 -2.10
C PRO A 220 2.23 21.30 -2.88
N VAL A 221 2.88 22.43 -2.63
CA VAL A 221 2.49 23.74 -3.23
C VAL A 221 3.46 24.23 -4.31
N GLY A 222 4.28 23.32 -4.85
CA GLY A 222 5.25 23.57 -5.92
C GLY A 222 6.68 23.82 -5.43
N PRO A 223 7.67 23.74 -6.34
CA PRO A 223 9.10 23.72 -6.01
C PRO A 223 9.65 25.10 -5.61
N LEU A 224 8.89 26.16 -5.83
CA LEU A 224 9.27 27.53 -5.48
C LEU A 224 8.92 27.90 -4.02
N TRP A 225 8.23 27.01 -3.30
CA TRP A 225 7.91 27.25 -1.91
C TRP A 225 9.17 27.13 -1.04
N THR A 226 9.26 28.02 -0.04
CA THR A 226 10.27 27.95 1.01
C THR A 226 9.62 28.34 2.35
N PRO A 227 10.22 27.96 3.50
CA PRO A 227 9.74 28.43 4.80
C PRO A 227 9.72 29.97 4.95
N LYS A 228 10.47 30.70 4.11
CA LYS A 228 10.51 32.17 4.11
C LYS A 228 9.42 32.81 3.24
N SER A 229 8.68 32.02 2.47
CA SER A 229 7.67 32.52 1.52
C SER A 229 6.42 33.10 2.20
N GLY A 230 6.24 32.89 3.51
CA GLY A 230 5.10 33.41 4.28
C GLY A 230 3.74 32.81 3.91
N LYS A 231 3.72 31.82 3.01
CA LYS A 231 2.54 31.05 2.59
C LYS A 231 2.62 29.62 3.15
N PRO A 232 1.49 28.93 3.36
CA PRO A 232 1.52 27.53 3.78
C PRO A 232 2.25 26.62 2.78
N GLY A 233 3.04 25.68 3.29
CA GLY A 233 3.88 24.74 2.52
C GLY A 233 3.19 23.48 2.03
N SER A 234 1.88 23.40 2.21
CA SER A 234 1.00 22.36 1.70
C SER A 234 -0.39 22.95 1.45
N ILE A 235 -1.19 22.24 0.66
CA ILE A 235 -2.65 22.31 0.77
C ILE A 235 -3.16 20.95 1.23
N TRP A 236 -4.26 20.93 1.96
CA TRP A 236 -4.88 19.67 2.35
C TRP A 236 -6.38 19.83 2.57
N CYS A 237 -7.11 18.73 2.39
CA CYS A 237 -8.52 18.64 2.73
C CYS A 237 -8.82 17.28 3.36
N ALA A 238 -9.76 17.23 4.29
CA ALA A 238 -10.23 16.01 4.90
C ALA A 238 -11.75 15.95 4.90
N GLN A 239 -12.30 14.78 4.60
CA GLN A 239 -13.73 14.51 4.67
C GLN A 239 -14.00 13.24 5.50
N ARG A 240 -14.94 13.33 6.44
CA ARG A 240 -15.38 12.19 7.27
C ARG A 240 -16.23 11.24 6.42
N VAL A 241 -15.94 9.94 6.51
CA VAL A 241 -16.85 8.90 5.99
C VAL A 241 -17.98 8.70 7.00
N PRO A 242 -19.26 8.73 6.56
CA PRO A 242 -20.39 8.46 7.46
C PRO A 242 -20.26 7.10 8.15
N ASP A 243 -20.80 7.01 9.37
CA ASP A 243 -20.61 5.82 10.21
C ASP A 243 -21.18 4.56 9.56
N ASP A 244 -22.29 4.65 8.80
CA ASP A 244 -22.92 3.53 8.12
C ASP A 244 -22.49 3.37 6.64
N HIS A 245 -21.41 4.03 6.25
CA HIS A 245 -20.88 4.00 4.88
C HIS A 245 -19.52 3.30 4.78
N VAL A 246 -19.20 2.89 3.55
CA VAL A 246 -17.90 2.42 3.11
C VAL A 246 -17.37 3.28 1.96
N SER A 247 -16.05 3.36 1.83
CA SER A 247 -15.37 4.07 0.74
C SER A 247 -14.12 3.31 0.30
N VAL A 248 -13.54 3.73 -0.82
CA VAL A 248 -12.25 3.28 -1.29
C VAL A 248 -11.49 4.45 -1.88
N CYS A 249 -10.18 4.45 -1.68
CA CYS A 249 -9.26 5.26 -2.45
C CYS A 249 -8.26 4.32 -3.14
N PRO A 250 -8.35 4.16 -4.47
CA PRO A 250 -7.20 3.71 -5.24
C PRO A 250 -6.29 4.94 -5.48
N ASN A 251 -5.54 4.95 -6.58
CA ASN A 251 -4.62 6.04 -6.89
C ASN A 251 -5.29 7.26 -7.56
N GLU A 252 -6.41 7.71 -6.99
CA GLU A 252 -7.24 8.81 -7.48
C GLU A 252 -7.95 9.53 -6.32
N SER A 253 -7.92 10.86 -6.31
CA SER A 253 -8.59 11.71 -5.32
C SER A 253 -10.09 11.41 -5.21
N ARG A 254 -10.63 11.54 -3.99
CA ARG A 254 -12.02 11.18 -3.65
C ARG A 254 -12.84 12.37 -3.21
N ILE A 255 -12.24 13.35 -2.52
CA ILE A 255 -12.99 14.47 -1.92
C ILE A 255 -13.59 15.34 -3.03
N GLY A 256 -14.91 15.50 -3.00
CA GLY A 256 -15.67 16.27 -3.99
C GLY A 256 -15.85 17.73 -3.59
N GLU A 257 -17.10 18.20 -3.65
CA GLU A 257 -17.48 19.51 -3.14
C GLU A 257 -17.33 19.56 -1.61
N ILE A 258 -16.75 20.67 -1.11
CA ILE A 258 -16.46 20.82 0.31
C ILE A 258 -17.34 21.90 0.95
N ASN A 259 -17.82 21.64 2.17
CA ASN A 259 -18.54 22.63 2.97
C ASN A 259 -17.80 22.87 4.29
N LEU A 260 -16.89 23.85 4.29
CA LEU A 260 -16.06 24.18 5.47
C LEU A 260 -16.85 24.77 6.66
N LYS A 261 -18.14 25.09 6.48
CA LYS A 261 -19.03 25.43 7.61
C LYS A 261 -19.43 24.18 8.41
N ASN A 262 -19.38 23.01 7.79
CA ASN A 262 -19.68 21.73 8.44
C ASN A 262 -18.38 21.08 8.95
N GLN A 263 -17.89 21.57 10.10
CA GLN A 263 -16.63 21.14 10.71
C GLN A 263 -16.67 19.69 11.23
N ASP A 264 -17.86 19.11 11.40
CA ASP A 264 -18.02 17.71 11.78
C ASP A 264 -17.69 16.76 10.62
N HIS A 265 -17.78 17.24 9.38
CA HIS A 265 -17.56 16.47 8.16
C HIS A 265 -16.38 16.94 7.30
N PHE A 266 -15.94 18.20 7.43
CA PHE A 266 -14.88 18.75 6.61
C PHE A 266 -13.83 19.50 7.43
N MET A 267 -12.57 19.34 7.05
CA MET A 267 -11.41 20.10 7.52
C MET A 267 -10.54 20.43 6.30
N ALA A 268 -9.90 21.59 6.25
CA ALA A 268 -9.00 21.92 5.15
C ALA A 268 -7.97 22.97 5.57
N SER A 269 -6.88 23.06 4.81
CA SER A 269 -5.93 24.15 4.94
C SER A 269 -6.59 25.48 4.58
N SER A 270 -6.14 26.56 5.22
CA SER A 270 -6.71 27.90 4.98
C SER A 270 -6.54 28.39 3.54
N ASN A 271 -5.53 27.88 2.82
CA ASN A 271 -5.22 28.18 1.42
C ASN A 271 -5.83 27.19 0.41
N ALA A 272 -6.61 26.19 0.84
CA ALA A 272 -7.14 25.14 -0.04
C ALA A 272 -7.95 25.68 -1.24
N ILE A 273 -8.71 26.77 -1.07
CA ILE A 273 -9.49 27.36 -2.18
C ILE A 273 -8.69 28.47 -2.86
N SER A 274 -8.03 29.34 -2.08
CA SER A 274 -7.30 30.48 -2.65
C SER A 274 -6.14 30.03 -3.55
N TYR A 275 -5.47 28.93 -3.22
CA TYR A 275 -4.41 28.37 -4.06
C TYR A 275 -4.95 27.91 -5.43
N ALA A 276 -6.13 27.27 -5.46
CA ALA A 276 -6.76 26.88 -6.73
C ALA A 276 -7.10 28.10 -7.60
N VAL A 277 -7.61 29.17 -7.00
CA VAL A 277 -7.92 30.43 -7.71
C VAL A 277 -6.65 31.10 -8.23
N GLU A 278 -5.62 31.24 -7.39
CA GLU A 278 -4.34 31.86 -7.75
C GLU A 278 -3.64 31.15 -8.93
N ASN A 279 -3.83 29.84 -9.05
CA ASN A 279 -3.19 29.01 -10.07
C ASN A 279 -4.11 28.64 -11.25
N GLY A 280 -5.35 29.13 -11.27
CA GLY A 280 -6.30 28.89 -12.36
C GLY A 280 -6.92 27.48 -12.38
N TYR A 281 -6.85 26.75 -11.28
CA TYR A 281 -7.51 25.44 -11.12
C TYR A 281 -8.99 25.55 -10.73
N TYR A 282 -9.43 26.73 -10.29
CA TYR A 282 -10.82 27.02 -9.98
C TYR A 282 -11.16 28.48 -10.29
N ASP A 283 -12.26 28.72 -11.01
CA ASP A 283 -12.79 30.07 -11.23
C ASP A 283 -14.12 30.25 -10.47
N PRO A 284 -14.15 31.03 -9.38
CA PRO A 284 -15.37 31.27 -8.62
C PRO A 284 -16.42 32.06 -9.41
N LYS A 285 -16.06 32.71 -10.53
CA LYS A 285 -17.00 33.46 -11.37
C LYS A 285 -17.89 32.55 -12.22
N ASN A 286 -17.52 31.28 -12.40
CA ASN A 286 -18.31 30.32 -13.16
C ASN A 286 -19.59 29.86 -12.42
N GLY A 287 -19.78 30.25 -11.15
CA GLY A 287 -20.97 29.93 -10.37
C GLY A 287 -20.99 28.52 -9.78
N GLU A 288 -20.05 27.66 -10.17
CA GLU A 288 -19.91 26.30 -9.64
C GLU A 288 -19.25 26.29 -8.25
N PRO A 289 -19.70 25.43 -7.32
CA PRO A 289 -19.04 25.25 -6.03
C PRO A 289 -17.62 24.69 -6.20
N PHE A 290 -16.73 25.02 -5.27
CA PHE A 290 -15.39 24.46 -5.25
C PHE A 290 -15.43 22.95 -5.00
N ASN A 291 -14.79 22.19 -5.88
CA ASN A 291 -14.68 20.74 -5.80
C ASN A 291 -13.21 20.34 -5.79
N TRP A 292 -12.77 19.68 -4.72
CA TRP A 292 -11.37 19.41 -4.43
C TRP A 292 -10.72 18.53 -5.50
N LYS A 293 -11.29 17.35 -5.79
CA LYS A 293 -10.74 16.45 -6.80
C LYS A 293 -10.75 17.04 -8.20
N LYS A 294 -11.77 17.83 -8.58
CA LYS A 294 -11.79 18.52 -9.88
C LYS A 294 -10.69 19.57 -10.00
N ALA A 295 -10.33 20.23 -8.90
CA ALA A 295 -9.28 21.24 -8.90
C ALA A 295 -7.86 20.62 -8.93
N TYR A 296 -7.67 19.46 -8.29
CA TYR A 296 -6.32 18.97 -7.99
C TYR A 296 -5.98 17.56 -8.49
N SER A 297 -6.91 16.80 -9.06
CA SER A 297 -6.53 15.50 -9.63
C SER A 297 -5.84 15.68 -10.98
N PRO A 298 -4.81 14.88 -11.28
CA PRO A 298 -4.06 15.01 -12.53
C PRO A 298 -4.79 14.45 -13.76
N SER A 299 -5.84 13.64 -13.58
CA SER A 299 -6.49 12.96 -14.71
C SER A 299 -7.93 12.54 -14.42
N GLU A 300 -8.72 12.34 -15.48
CA GLU A 300 -10.12 11.89 -15.42
C GLU A 300 -10.33 10.66 -16.31
N TYR A 301 -10.79 9.57 -15.72
CA TYR A 301 -11.03 8.30 -16.41
C TYR A 301 -12.28 7.59 -15.89
N SER A 302 -12.71 6.54 -16.58
CA SER A 302 -13.61 5.50 -16.07
C SER A 302 -12.95 4.14 -16.20
N ALA A 303 -13.55 3.09 -15.63
CA ALA A 303 -13.06 1.72 -15.83
C ALA A 303 -13.02 1.36 -17.32
N THR A 304 -14.07 1.71 -18.09
CA THR A 304 -14.13 1.43 -19.53
C THR A 304 -13.18 2.28 -20.36
N SER A 305 -13.13 3.60 -20.12
CA SER A 305 -12.30 4.51 -20.92
C SER A 305 -10.81 4.25 -20.75
N SER A 306 -10.41 3.81 -19.55
CA SER A 306 -9.04 3.41 -19.22
C SER A 306 -8.68 1.98 -19.64
N ARG A 307 -9.63 1.22 -20.20
CA ARG A 307 -9.47 -0.22 -20.48
C ARG A 307 -9.07 -1.05 -19.26
N GLY A 308 -9.50 -0.62 -18.09
CA GLY A 308 -9.29 -1.31 -16.82
C GLY A 308 -8.09 -0.83 -16.00
N THR A 309 -7.26 0.10 -16.47
CA THR A 309 -6.14 0.63 -15.64
C THR A 309 -6.66 1.45 -14.45
N ARG A 310 -7.88 2.00 -14.53
CA ARG A 310 -8.57 2.76 -13.47
C ARG A 310 -9.84 2.06 -12.96
N VAL A 311 -9.87 0.71 -12.96
CA VAL A 311 -11.07 -0.09 -12.64
C VAL A 311 -11.41 -0.16 -11.14
N ARG A 312 -10.41 -0.05 -10.25
CA ARG A 312 -10.55 -0.40 -8.82
C ARG A 312 -11.65 0.37 -8.10
N LEU A 313 -11.79 1.65 -8.42
CA LEU A 313 -12.80 2.50 -7.79
C LEU A 313 -14.21 2.00 -8.09
N TRP A 314 -14.50 1.73 -9.37
CA TRP A 314 -15.77 1.13 -9.78
C TRP A 314 -15.94 -0.27 -9.18
N ARG A 315 -14.90 -1.12 -9.28
CA ARG A 315 -14.97 -2.52 -8.83
C ARG A 315 -15.29 -2.63 -7.35
N PHE A 316 -14.76 -1.74 -6.52
CA PHE A 316 -15.12 -1.72 -5.10
C PHE A 316 -16.62 -1.52 -4.88
N PHE A 317 -17.22 -0.52 -5.54
CA PHE A 317 -18.67 -0.27 -5.41
C PHE A 317 -19.51 -1.42 -5.99
N ASP A 318 -19.05 -2.04 -7.08
CA ASP A 318 -19.66 -3.25 -7.65
C ASP A 318 -19.66 -4.43 -6.67
N ILE A 319 -18.63 -4.56 -5.82
CA ILE A 319 -18.56 -5.59 -4.78
C ILE A 319 -19.49 -5.26 -3.59
N VAL A 320 -19.43 -4.03 -3.08
CA VAL A 320 -20.06 -3.69 -1.79
C VAL A 320 -21.50 -3.20 -1.89
N ALA A 321 -21.89 -2.68 -3.05
CA ALA A 321 -23.22 -2.13 -3.31
C ALA A 321 -23.71 -2.47 -4.74
N PRO A 322 -23.72 -3.75 -5.14
CA PRO A 322 -24.20 -4.16 -6.47
C PRO A 322 -25.65 -3.74 -6.75
N SER A 323 -26.47 -3.54 -5.70
CA SER A 323 -27.85 -3.03 -5.85
C SER A 323 -27.92 -1.65 -6.51
N HIS A 324 -26.87 -0.84 -6.41
CA HIS A 324 -26.78 0.49 -7.03
C HIS A 324 -26.55 0.43 -8.54
N LYS A 325 -26.09 -0.72 -9.09
CA LYS A 325 -25.88 -0.95 -10.52
C LYS A 325 -25.05 0.15 -11.21
N ILE A 326 -23.99 0.61 -10.54
CA ILE A 326 -23.09 1.63 -11.09
C ILE A 326 -22.38 1.06 -12.33
N SER A 327 -22.44 1.79 -13.45
CA SER A 327 -21.82 1.36 -14.70
C SER A 327 -20.29 1.49 -14.65
N PRO A 328 -19.52 0.57 -15.26
CA PRO A 328 -18.07 0.76 -15.46
C PRO A 328 -17.73 1.95 -16.38
N ASP A 329 -18.72 2.48 -17.11
CA ASP A 329 -18.56 3.69 -17.93
C ASP A 329 -18.62 4.98 -17.12
N THR A 330 -19.16 4.95 -15.89
CA THR A 330 -19.30 6.13 -15.04
C THR A 330 -17.92 6.74 -14.79
N PRO A 331 -17.71 8.04 -15.10
CA PRO A 331 -16.46 8.73 -14.79
C PRO A 331 -16.11 8.62 -13.30
N ASN A 332 -14.85 8.36 -12.99
CA ASN A 332 -14.36 8.24 -11.60
C ASN A 332 -14.57 9.52 -10.79
N MET A 333 -14.61 10.66 -11.47
CA MET A 333 -14.97 11.96 -10.92
C MET A 333 -16.43 12.08 -10.49
N GLU A 334 -17.31 11.26 -11.04
CA GLU A 334 -18.74 11.22 -10.71
C GLU A 334 -19.08 10.12 -9.71
N LEU A 335 -18.17 9.14 -9.51
CA LEU A 335 -18.35 8.10 -8.50
C LEU A 335 -18.43 8.70 -7.08
N PRO A 336 -19.36 8.20 -6.24
CA PRO A 336 -19.66 8.80 -4.94
C PRO A 336 -18.46 8.75 -4.00
N PHE A 337 -18.36 9.73 -3.10
CA PHE A 337 -17.33 9.74 -2.05
C PHE A 337 -17.39 8.48 -1.16
N SER A 338 -18.60 8.01 -0.85
CA SER A 338 -18.86 6.79 -0.09
C SER A 338 -20.28 6.29 -0.38
N VAL A 339 -20.57 5.03 -0.03
CA VAL A 339 -21.92 4.44 -0.14
C VAL A 339 -22.25 3.65 1.12
N LYS A 340 -23.54 3.52 1.43
CA LYS A 340 -24.01 2.47 2.33
C LYS A 340 -23.88 1.12 1.62
N PRO A 341 -23.16 0.14 2.18
CA PRO A 341 -23.03 -1.17 1.53
C PRO A 341 -24.35 -1.95 1.63
N ASP A 342 -24.59 -2.86 0.68
CA ASP A 342 -25.79 -3.71 0.67
C ASP A 342 -25.83 -4.63 1.90
N ASN A 343 -24.66 -5.04 2.38
CA ASN A 343 -24.47 -5.79 3.60
C ASN A 343 -23.33 -5.18 4.43
N LYS A 344 -23.44 -5.27 5.76
CA LYS A 344 -22.33 -4.92 6.65
C LYS A 344 -21.11 -5.77 6.35
N LEU A 345 -19.91 -5.20 6.46
CA LEU A 345 -18.65 -5.88 6.18
C LEU A 345 -18.01 -6.42 7.46
N SER A 346 -17.68 -7.70 7.49
CA SER A 346 -16.77 -8.26 8.49
C SER A 346 -15.32 -7.95 8.13
N VAL A 347 -14.40 -8.09 9.09
CA VAL A 347 -12.96 -7.96 8.80
C VAL A 347 -12.49 -8.98 7.74
N GLN A 348 -13.07 -10.18 7.72
CA GLN A 348 -12.76 -11.19 6.70
C GLN A 348 -13.23 -10.74 5.31
N ASP A 349 -14.38 -10.06 5.20
CA ASP A 349 -14.86 -9.50 3.94
C ASP A 349 -13.89 -8.43 3.43
N VAL A 350 -13.41 -7.57 4.32
CA VAL A 350 -12.41 -6.54 3.99
C VAL A 350 -11.09 -7.18 3.50
N MET A 351 -10.59 -8.21 4.19
CA MET A 351 -9.43 -9.00 3.74
C MET A 351 -9.66 -9.68 2.37
N ASN A 352 -10.89 -10.08 2.08
CA ASN A 352 -11.22 -10.68 0.78
C ASN A 352 -11.32 -9.62 -0.33
N ILE A 353 -11.77 -8.41 -0.02
CA ILE A 353 -11.76 -7.29 -0.98
C ILE A 353 -10.33 -6.97 -1.41
N THR A 354 -9.35 -6.99 -0.50
CA THR A 354 -7.93 -6.77 -0.87
C THR A 354 -7.37 -7.86 -1.79
N ARG A 355 -8.07 -9.00 -1.93
CA ARG A 355 -7.72 -10.14 -2.79
C ARG A 355 -8.44 -10.12 -4.13
N ASP A 356 -9.31 -9.15 -4.39
CA ASP A 356 -10.12 -9.11 -5.61
C ASP A 356 -9.27 -8.85 -6.85
N LYS A 357 -9.53 -9.63 -7.91
CA LYS A 357 -8.87 -9.53 -9.20
C LYS A 357 -9.86 -9.24 -10.34
N CYS A 358 -10.98 -8.56 -10.06
CA CYS A 358 -12.03 -8.25 -11.05
C CYS A 358 -12.68 -9.50 -11.70
N GLN A 359 -12.62 -10.66 -11.05
CA GLN A 359 -13.20 -11.90 -11.57
C GLN A 359 -14.70 -11.77 -11.86
N GLY A 360 -15.12 -12.30 -13.00
CA GLY A 360 -16.52 -12.23 -13.45
C GLY A 360 -16.92 -10.90 -14.11
N THR A 361 -15.97 -9.99 -14.35
CA THR A 361 -16.21 -8.73 -15.06
C THR A 361 -15.54 -8.73 -16.43
N PRO A 362 -15.84 -7.77 -17.32
CA PRO A 362 -15.10 -7.58 -18.57
C PRO A 362 -13.59 -7.30 -18.38
N PHE A 363 -13.17 -6.93 -17.16
CA PHE A 363 -11.79 -6.63 -16.76
C PHE A 363 -11.10 -7.81 -16.07
N ASP A 364 -11.69 -9.00 -16.09
CA ASP A 364 -11.08 -10.21 -15.53
C ASP A 364 -9.73 -10.51 -16.23
N PRO A 365 -8.60 -10.54 -15.48
CA PRO A 365 -7.25 -10.68 -16.04
C PRO A 365 -6.96 -12.10 -16.55
N VAL A 366 -7.84 -13.07 -16.31
CA VAL A 366 -7.67 -14.45 -16.79
C VAL A 366 -8.59 -14.79 -17.96
N ARG A 367 -9.21 -13.80 -18.60
CA ARG A 367 -10.06 -13.99 -19.78
C ARG A 367 -9.25 -14.33 -21.03
N GLY A 368 -9.72 -15.31 -21.80
CA GLY A 368 -9.08 -15.72 -23.05
C GLY A 368 -7.63 -16.16 -22.85
N LEU A 369 -6.72 -15.67 -23.71
CA LEU A 369 -5.29 -16.03 -23.66
C LEU A 369 -4.54 -15.44 -22.45
N GLN A 370 -5.09 -14.41 -21.80
CA GLN A 370 -4.37 -13.59 -20.81
C GLN A 370 -3.90 -14.40 -19.59
N GLY A 371 -4.72 -15.33 -19.11
CA GLY A 371 -4.38 -16.17 -17.95
C GLY A 371 -3.62 -17.45 -18.28
N GLY A 372 -3.36 -17.74 -19.56
CA GLY A 372 -2.80 -19.03 -19.99
C GLY A 372 -3.66 -20.24 -19.58
N PRO A 373 -3.12 -21.47 -19.71
CA PRO A 373 -3.90 -22.70 -19.50
C PRO A 373 -4.32 -22.90 -18.04
N PHE A 374 -3.61 -22.28 -17.09
CA PHE A 374 -3.85 -22.43 -15.66
C PHE A 374 -4.44 -21.17 -15.02
N LYS A 375 -5.00 -20.25 -15.81
CA LYS A 375 -5.69 -19.03 -15.34
C LYS A 375 -4.86 -18.23 -14.33
N ASN A 376 -3.58 -17.99 -14.63
CA ASN A 376 -2.73 -17.15 -13.81
C ASN A 376 -3.01 -15.66 -14.11
N PRO A 377 -3.55 -14.88 -13.15
CA PRO A 377 -3.85 -13.46 -13.35
C PRO A 377 -2.60 -12.59 -13.53
N ASN A 378 -1.42 -13.10 -13.16
CA ASN A 378 -0.15 -12.39 -13.26
C ASN A 378 0.55 -12.58 -14.62
N TYR A 379 -0.03 -13.38 -15.54
CA TYR A 379 0.45 -13.48 -16.92
C TYR A 379 0.01 -12.30 -17.80
N LEU A 380 -0.97 -11.53 -17.34
CA LEU A 380 -1.39 -10.31 -18.02
C LEU A 380 -0.22 -9.31 -18.04
N PRO A 381 0.32 -8.93 -19.22
CA PRO A 381 1.37 -7.93 -19.27
C PRO A 381 0.86 -6.61 -18.68
N ARG A 382 1.74 -5.79 -18.12
CA ARG A 382 1.42 -4.38 -17.83
C ARG A 382 1.12 -3.64 -19.14
N PRO A 383 0.56 -2.41 -19.10
CA PRO A 383 0.44 -1.63 -20.31
C PRO A 383 1.72 -1.66 -21.14
N PHE A 384 1.61 -2.00 -22.42
CA PHE A 384 2.75 -2.28 -23.29
C PHE A 384 2.58 -1.59 -24.64
N LYS A 385 3.70 -1.35 -25.32
CA LYS A 385 3.73 -0.85 -26.69
C LYS A 385 4.02 -1.99 -27.66
N LEU A 386 3.30 -2.03 -28.78
CA LEU A 386 3.54 -2.93 -29.89
C LEU A 386 3.17 -2.20 -31.18
N ASP A 387 4.08 -2.18 -32.16
CA ASP A 387 3.91 -1.47 -33.44
C ASP A 387 3.49 0.01 -33.25
N ASP A 388 4.17 0.71 -32.35
CA ASP A 388 3.91 2.11 -31.97
C ASP A 388 2.52 2.38 -31.37
N LEU A 389 1.75 1.33 -31.04
CA LEU A 389 0.45 1.43 -30.39
C LEU A 389 0.54 1.04 -28.91
N THR A 390 -0.16 1.79 -28.05
CA THR A 390 -0.24 1.51 -26.60
C THR A 390 -1.44 0.63 -26.28
N TYR A 391 -1.21 -0.45 -25.54
CA TYR A 391 -2.22 -1.39 -25.08
C TYR A 391 -2.29 -1.38 -23.57
N ASN A 392 -3.44 -0.95 -23.04
CA ASN A 392 -3.69 -0.93 -21.60
C ASN A 392 -4.20 -2.28 -21.10
N THR A 393 -3.79 -2.63 -19.88
CA THR A 393 -4.24 -3.83 -19.18
C THR A 393 -4.81 -3.49 -17.80
N THR A 394 -5.56 -4.42 -17.23
CA THR A 394 -6.33 -4.14 -16.01
C THR A 394 -5.41 -4.01 -14.79
N ARG A 395 -5.55 -2.93 -14.03
CA ARG A 395 -4.99 -2.79 -12.68
C ARG A 395 -6.09 -3.15 -11.68
N PHE A 396 -6.13 -4.41 -11.26
CA PHE A 396 -7.06 -4.94 -10.26
C PHE A 396 -6.49 -4.81 -8.83
N ILE A 397 -7.30 -4.94 -7.76
CA ILE A 397 -6.94 -4.60 -6.37
C ILE A 397 -5.74 -5.42 -5.86
N SER A 398 -5.79 -6.75 -5.98
CA SER A 398 -4.70 -7.62 -5.55
C SER A 398 -3.60 -7.71 -6.59
N VAL A 399 -2.35 -7.41 -6.26
CA VAL A 399 -1.23 -7.45 -7.21
C VAL A 399 -0.04 -8.22 -6.63
N ASN A 400 0.79 -8.78 -7.50
CA ASN A 400 1.99 -9.53 -7.11
C ASN A 400 3.17 -8.68 -6.60
N ARG A 401 2.97 -7.35 -6.50
CA ARG A 401 3.97 -6.36 -6.08
C ARG A 401 3.65 -5.68 -4.75
N ALA A 402 2.64 -6.19 -4.05
CA ALA A 402 2.34 -5.75 -2.70
C ALA A 402 3.52 -6.16 -1.80
N GLU A 403 4.14 -5.20 -1.14
CA GLU A 403 5.21 -5.48 -0.18
C GLU A 403 4.64 -6.16 1.05
N TYR A 404 3.53 -5.60 1.51
CA TYR A 404 2.69 -6.11 2.58
C TYR A 404 1.33 -5.43 2.48
N VAL A 405 0.36 -6.03 3.17
CA VAL A 405 -1.01 -5.52 3.26
C VAL A 405 -1.44 -5.47 4.71
N THR A 406 -2.08 -4.36 5.07
CA THR A 406 -2.66 -4.16 6.39
C THR A 406 -4.18 -4.08 6.30
N VAL A 407 -4.85 -4.62 7.32
CA VAL A 407 -6.20 -4.21 7.71
C VAL A 407 -6.12 -3.71 9.15
N THR A 408 -6.35 -2.43 9.37
CA THR A 408 -6.44 -1.86 10.72
C THR A 408 -7.88 -1.98 11.19
N GLN A 409 -8.06 -2.27 12.47
CA GLN A 409 -9.36 -2.44 13.10
C GLN A 409 -9.37 -1.73 14.46
N CYS A 410 -10.20 -0.70 14.59
CA CYS A 410 -10.36 0.09 15.82
C CYS A 410 -11.70 -0.23 16.48
N ARG A 411 -11.69 -0.61 17.76
CA ARG A 411 -12.82 -1.18 18.49
C ARG A 411 -13.08 -0.40 19.78
N ASN A 412 -14.20 0.33 19.83
CA ASN A 412 -14.50 1.26 20.91
C ASN A 412 -15.02 0.60 22.20
N TRP A 413 -15.40 -0.69 22.16
CA TRP A 413 -15.89 -1.44 23.31
C TRP A 413 -14.78 -2.10 24.14
N LEU A 414 -13.52 -1.87 23.76
CA LEU A 414 -12.34 -2.42 24.43
C LEU A 414 -11.35 -1.29 24.80
N PRO A 415 -10.52 -1.48 25.85
CA PRO A 415 -9.41 -0.58 26.14
C PRO A 415 -8.48 -0.44 24.94
N ASN A 416 -7.89 0.74 24.71
CA ASN A 416 -7.21 1.04 23.44
C ASN A 416 -6.18 0.01 22.97
N PHE A 417 -5.31 -0.42 23.87
CA PHE A 417 -4.26 -1.39 23.57
C PHE A 417 -4.77 -2.82 23.30
N ILE A 418 -6.03 -3.12 23.67
CA ILE A 418 -6.72 -4.36 23.29
C ILE A 418 -7.58 -4.11 22.04
N GLY A 419 -8.25 -2.97 21.95
CA GLY A 419 -9.20 -2.66 20.89
C GLY A 419 -8.57 -2.53 19.52
N GLY A 420 -7.35 -2.02 19.42
CA GLY A 420 -6.66 -1.87 18.14
C GLY A 420 -6.02 -3.17 17.67
N ILE A 421 -6.27 -3.55 16.42
CA ILE A 421 -5.57 -4.65 15.75
C ILE A 421 -5.06 -4.19 14.38
N VAL A 422 -3.79 -4.44 14.08
CA VAL A 422 -3.22 -4.43 12.73
C VAL A 422 -3.13 -5.86 12.24
N TRP A 423 -3.98 -6.22 11.29
CA TRP A 423 -3.87 -7.48 10.57
C TRP A 423 -2.85 -7.31 9.45
N LEU A 424 -1.70 -7.98 9.57
CA LEU A 424 -0.58 -7.86 8.64
C LEU A 424 -0.40 -9.13 7.81
N ALA A 425 -0.29 -8.97 6.50
CA ALA A 425 0.12 -10.02 5.56
C ALA A 425 1.29 -9.52 4.71
N PHE A 426 2.24 -10.38 4.34
CA PHE A 426 3.38 -10.01 3.48
C PHE A 426 3.18 -10.52 2.05
N GLY A 427 3.66 -9.75 1.07
CA GLY A 427 3.62 -10.15 -0.34
C GLY A 427 2.23 -10.05 -0.97
N ALA A 428 2.06 -10.73 -2.11
CA ALA A 428 0.85 -10.75 -2.91
C ALA A 428 -0.40 -11.18 -2.08
N GLN A 429 -1.46 -10.38 -2.13
CA GLN A 429 -2.63 -10.54 -1.25
C GLN A 429 -3.32 -11.88 -1.41
N ASP A 430 -3.38 -12.38 -2.64
CA ASP A 430 -4.05 -13.61 -2.96
C ASP A 430 -3.25 -14.86 -2.57
N THR A 431 -1.97 -14.75 -2.21
CA THR A 431 -1.17 -15.88 -1.73
C THR A 431 -0.67 -15.71 -0.28
N SER A 432 -0.93 -14.55 0.33
CA SER A 432 -0.52 -14.20 1.69
C SER A 432 -1.51 -14.60 2.79
N CYS A 433 -1.11 -14.46 4.06
CA CYS A 433 -1.92 -14.74 5.24
C CYS A 433 -1.93 -13.55 6.18
N PHE A 434 -3.11 -13.12 6.63
CA PHE A 434 -3.19 -12.11 7.68
C PHE A 434 -2.86 -12.69 9.06
N MET A 435 -2.04 -11.95 9.80
CA MET A 435 -1.64 -12.22 11.18
C MET A 435 -2.06 -11.03 12.06
N PRO A 436 -2.77 -11.23 13.18
CA PRO A 436 -3.18 -10.15 14.07
C PRO A 436 -2.02 -9.64 14.91
N LEU A 437 -1.82 -8.33 14.93
CA LEU A 437 -0.93 -7.61 15.85
C LEU A 437 -1.77 -6.62 16.66
N TYR A 438 -1.97 -6.88 17.94
CA TYR A 438 -2.69 -5.96 18.82
C TYR A 438 -1.90 -4.66 19.03
N ALA A 439 -2.58 -3.53 19.14
CA ALA A 439 -1.95 -2.21 19.34
C ALA A 439 -1.11 -2.13 20.62
N GLY A 440 -1.44 -2.95 21.63
CA GLY A 440 -0.76 -3.01 22.92
C GLY A 440 0.48 -3.89 22.99
N ILE A 441 0.86 -4.59 21.92
CA ILE A 441 2.03 -5.48 21.99
C ILE A 441 3.31 -4.69 22.18
N THR A 442 4.30 -5.31 22.82
CA THR A 442 5.60 -4.67 23.08
C THR A 442 6.74 -5.21 22.21
N LYS A 443 6.44 -6.22 21.39
CA LYS A 443 7.41 -6.91 20.52
C LYS A 443 6.72 -7.41 19.27
N ILE A 444 7.50 -7.50 18.19
CA ILE A 444 7.14 -8.15 16.93
C ILE A 444 8.15 -9.27 16.62
N PRO A 445 7.81 -10.26 15.77
CA PRO A 445 8.74 -11.31 15.37
C PRO A 445 10.04 -10.74 14.78
N GLU A 446 11.18 -11.40 15.04
CA GLU A 446 12.46 -10.97 14.47
C GLU A 446 12.46 -11.01 12.95
N SER A 447 11.78 -12.00 12.39
CA SER A 447 11.60 -12.21 10.95
C SER A 447 10.90 -11.05 10.23
N PHE A 448 10.20 -10.16 10.95
CA PHE A 448 9.55 -8.98 10.37
C PHE A 448 10.53 -7.81 10.20
N LYS A 449 11.68 -7.85 10.88
CA LYS A 449 12.61 -6.73 10.95
C LYS A 449 13.74 -6.79 9.93
N ILE A 450 13.79 -7.88 9.15
CA ILE A 450 14.92 -8.23 8.28
C ILE A 450 14.46 -8.67 6.89
N GLY A 451 15.39 -8.64 5.94
CA GLY A 451 15.20 -9.02 4.55
C GLY A 451 15.38 -7.84 3.60
N ASP A 452 15.72 -8.13 2.34
CA ASP A 452 15.80 -7.19 1.21
C ASP A 452 15.32 -7.88 -0.08
N HIS A 453 15.03 -7.11 -1.13
CA HIS A 453 14.56 -7.62 -2.44
C HIS A 453 15.63 -8.43 -3.19
N TRP A 454 16.89 -8.30 -2.80
CA TRP A 454 18.03 -8.73 -3.59
C TRP A 454 18.64 -10.05 -3.12
N LYS A 455 18.39 -10.44 -1.86
CA LYS A 455 18.98 -11.64 -1.26
C LYS A 455 17.92 -12.45 -0.54
N PHE A 456 17.73 -13.68 -1.02
CA PHE A 456 16.90 -14.67 -0.36
C PHE A 456 17.41 -14.98 1.06
N ASP A 457 16.55 -14.81 2.05
CA ASP A 457 16.84 -15.10 3.46
C ASP A 457 15.70 -15.89 4.10
N ARG A 458 15.97 -17.14 4.50
CA ARG A 458 15.01 -18.01 5.21
C ARG A 458 14.58 -17.47 6.57
N LYS A 459 15.30 -16.50 7.13
CA LYS A 459 14.92 -15.83 8.39
C LYS A 459 13.89 -14.72 8.18
N SER A 460 13.75 -14.19 6.97
CA SER A 460 12.77 -13.16 6.64
C SER A 460 11.38 -13.76 6.52
N ALA A 461 10.40 -13.11 7.17
CA ALA A 461 9.00 -13.49 7.04
C ALA A 461 8.53 -13.31 5.59
N ARG A 462 8.86 -12.18 4.96
CA ARG A 462 8.46 -11.85 3.59
C ARG A 462 8.86 -12.95 2.59
N TRP A 463 10.08 -13.48 2.70
CA TRP A 463 10.55 -14.52 1.80
C TRP A 463 9.76 -15.84 1.93
N ALA A 464 9.13 -16.13 3.07
CA ALA A 464 8.24 -17.28 3.21
C ALA A 464 6.98 -17.15 2.33
N PHE A 465 6.43 -15.93 2.26
CA PHE A 465 5.26 -15.61 1.45
C PHE A 465 5.59 -15.60 -0.04
N ASP A 466 6.71 -14.97 -0.42
CA ASP A 466 7.15 -14.95 -1.82
C ASP A 466 7.50 -16.35 -2.33
N TYR A 467 7.99 -17.24 -1.46
CA TYR A 467 8.25 -18.64 -1.83
C TYR A 467 6.97 -19.40 -2.18
N VAL A 468 5.89 -19.20 -1.44
CA VAL A 468 4.56 -19.74 -1.76
C VAL A 468 4.03 -19.11 -3.05
N ASP A 469 4.13 -17.79 -3.17
CA ASP A 469 3.65 -17.07 -4.36
C ASP A 469 4.34 -17.58 -5.63
N PHE A 470 5.67 -17.69 -5.61
CA PHE A 470 6.47 -18.17 -6.74
C PHE A 470 6.03 -19.55 -7.23
N HIS A 471 5.86 -20.51 -6.30
CA HIS A 471 5.40 -21.86 -6.67
C HIS A 471 3.95 -21.90 -7.13
N ALA A 472 3.11 -20.98 -6.61
CA ALA A 472 1.73 -20.87 -7.06
C ALA A 472 1.63 -20.42 -8.53
N GLN A 473 2.55 -19.58 -9.02
CA GLN A 473 2.46 -19.00 -10.38
C GLN A 473 2.44 -20.04 -11.52
N VAL A 474 3.08 -21.19 -11.32
CA VAL A 474 3.28 -22.18 -12.38
C VAL A 474 1.97 -22.84 -12.82
N VAL A 475 1.10 -23.16 -11.86
CA VAL A 475 -0.19 -23.85 -12.05
C VAL A 475 -1.28 -23.18 -11.23
N TYR A 476 -1.34 -21.85 -11.31
CA TYR A 476 -2.12 -20.97 -10.44
C TYR A 476 -3.51 -21.51 -10.06
N SER A 477 -4.38 -21.83 -11.02
CA SER A 477 -5.75 -22.33 -10.74
C SER A 477 -5.83 -23.63 -9.93
N LEU A 478 -4.75 -24.42 -9.89
CA LEU A 478 -4.62 -25.60 -9.05
C LEU A 478 -4.00 -25.23 -7.69
N ALA A 479 -2.82 -24.61 -7.70
CA ALA A 479 -2.06 -24.28 -6.50
C ALA A 479 -2.80 -23.31 -5.57
N ILE A 480 -3.54 -22.34 -6.13
CA ILE A 480 -4.30 -21.36 -5.32
C ILE A 480 -5.33 -22.05 -4.41
N LYS A 481 -5.82 -23.24 -4.76
CA LYS A 481 -6.75 -24.00 -3.90
C LYS A 481 -6.07 -24.50 -2.62
N ASP A 482 -4.82 -24.92 -2.73
CA ASP A 482 -4.01 -25.33 -1.57
C ASP A 482 -3.71 -24.12 -0.68
N VAL A 483 -3.40 -22.97 -1.30
CA VAL A 483 -3.18 -21.71 -0.58
C VAL A 483 -4.44 -21.25 0.15
N ARG A 484 -5.62 -21.30 -0.49
CA ARG A 484 -6.91 -20.96 0.15
C ARG A 484 -7.22 -21.87 1.34
N LYS A 485 -6.94 -23.18 1.22
CA LYS A 485 -7.09 -24.12 2.34
C LYS A 485 -6.15 -23.78 3.50
N ALA A 486 -4.92 -23.34 3.22
CA ALA A 486 -3.98 -22.89 4.25
C ALA A 486 -4.44 -21.58 4.92
N GLN A 487 -4.92 -20.59 4.14
CA GLN A 487 -5.50 -19.36 4.66
C GLN A 487 -6.69 -19.66 5.58
N GLU A 488 -7.65 -20.47 5.16
CA GLU A 488 -8.80 -20.86 6.00
C GLU A 488 -8.35 -21.49 7.33
N LYS A 489 -7.34 -22.37 7.27
CA LYS A 489 -6.77 -23.02 8.46
C LYS A 489 -6.11 -22.04 9.42
N TRP A 490 -5.35 -21.06 8.92
CA TRP A 490 -4.50 -20.21 9.75
C TRP A 490 -5.12 -18.83 10.03
N GLU A 491 -5.51 -18.11 9.00
CA GLU A 491 -6.20 -16.82 9.08
C GLU A 491 -7.61 -17.01 9.67
N GLY A 492 -8.40 -17.94 9.13
CA GLY A 492 -9.75 -18.22 9.62
C GLY A 492 -9.76 -18.67 11.08
N SER A 493 -8.75 -19.45 11.51
CA SER A 493 -8.59 -19.85 12.91
C SER A 493 -8.21 -18.68 13.82
N ALA A 494 -7.37 -17.75 13.35
CA ALA A 494 -7.03 -16.55 14.10
C ALA A 494 -8.29 -15.69 14.31
N LEU A 495 -9.02 -15.40 13.24
CA LEU A 495 -10.27 -14.65 13.25
C LEU A 495 -11.31 -15.24 14.21
N ALA A 496 -11.54 -16.55 14.15
CA ALA A 496 -12.48 -17.24 15.03
C ALA A 496 -12.08 -17.17 16.52
N LYS A 497 -10.79 -16.99 16.82
CA LYS A 497 -10.28 -16.95 18.20
C LYS A 497 -10.29 -15.55 18.81
N ILE A 498 -10.30 -14.48 18.01
CA ILE A 498 -10.24 -13.09 18.50
C ILE A 498 -11.21 -12.83 19.66
N PRO A 499 -12.51 -13.19 19.61
CA PRO A 499 -13.41 -12.92 20.74
C PRO A 499 -12.99 -13.59 22.06
N THR A 500 -12.36 -14.77 21.98
CA THR A 500 -11.86 -15.49 23.17
C THR A 500 -10.58 -14.84 23.70
N ILE A 501 -9.68 -14.46 22.80
CA ILE A 501 -8.43 -13.75 23.13
C ILE A 501 -8.75 -12.40 23.78
N ASP A 502 -9.66 -11.63 23.19
CA ASP A 502 -10.10 -10.33 23.73
C ASP A 502 -10.71 -10.47 25.12
N LYS A 503 -11.60 -11.45 25.31
CA LYS A 503 -12.23 -11.69 26.60
C LYS A 503 -11.19 -12.00 27.67
N PHE A 504 -10.24 -12.88 27.38
CA PHE A 504 -9.19 -13.24 28.32
C PHE A 504 -8.25 -12.06 28.62
N ALA A 505 -7.81 -11.34 27.59
CA ALA A 505 -6.99 -10.14 27.74
C ALA A 505 -7.70 -9.06 28.57
N HIS A 506 -9.00 -8.86 28.37
CA HIS A 506 -9.79 -7.92 29.16
C HIS A 506 -9.88 -8.37 30.64
N GLU A 507 -10.08 -9.66 30.91
CA GLU A 507 -10.10 -10.16 32.30
C GLU A 507 -8.73 -10.05 32.99
N LEU A 508 -7.62 -10.20 32.27
CA LEU A 508 -6.28 -9.90 32.79
C LEU A 508 -6.12 -8.39 33.03
N TYR A 509 -6.57 -7.55 32.09
CA TYR A 509 -6.46 -6.10 32.18
C TYR A 509 -7.11 -5.54 33.46
N LYS A 510 -8.27 -6.08 33.85
CA LYS A 510 -8.96 -5.69 35.08
C LYS A 510 -8.14 -5.97 36.35
N LYS A 511 -7.18 -6.88 36.29
CA LYS A 511 -6.29 -7.25 37.40
C LYS A 511 -4.98 -6.47 37.31
N ASP A 512 -4.29 -6.60 36.18
CA ASP A 512 -3.03 -5.93 35.87
C ASP A 512 -2.93 -5.71 34.34
N PRO A 513 -2.87 -4.44 33.88
CA PRO A 513 -2.66 -4.14 32.46
C PRO A 513 -1.40 -4.77 31.86
N THR A 514 -0.36 -4.97 32.66
CA THR A 514 0.91 -5.57 32.23
C THR A 514 0.71 -7.03 31.83
N GLU A 515 -0.04 -7.81 32.62
CA GLU A 515 -0.34 -9.21 32.32
C GLU A 515 -1.12 -9.34 30.99
N ALA A 516 -2.06 -8.42 30.73
CA ALA A 516 -2.80 -8.40 29.47
C ALA A 516 -1.89 -8.09 28.26
N ILE A 517 -0.97 -7.14 28.41
CA ILE A 517 0.00 -6.76 27.37
C ILE A 517 0.96 -7.91 27.08
N GLU A 518 1.48 -8.59 28.11
CA GLU A 518 2.35 -9.76 27.95
C GLU A 518 1.61 -10.90 27.26
N PHE A 519 0.39 -11.21 27.71
CA PHE A 519 -0.44 -12.23 27.07
C PHE A 519 -0.71 -11.94 25.58
N LEU A 520 -1.08 -10.71 25.24
CA LEU A 520 -1.33 -10.32 23.85
C LEU A 520 -0.06 -10.35 23.02
N THR A 521 1.07 -9.92 23.59
CA THR A 521 2.39 -9.98 22.93
C THR A 521 2.75 -11.43 22.60
N ASP A 522 2.62 -12.34 23.57
CA ASP A 522 2.91 -13.75 23.37
C ASP A 522 1.96 -14.41 22.37
N TYR A 523 0.66 -14.07 22.42
CA TYR A 523 -0.31 -14.54 21.44
C TYR A 523 0.08 -14.12 20.01
N CYS A 524 0.38 -12.84 19.79
CA CYS A 524 0.73 -12.31 18.46
C CYS A 524 2.02 -12.94 17.94
N LEU A 525 3.07 -13.01 18.76
CA LEU A 525 4.35 -13.63 18.39
C LEU A 525 4.16 -15.12 18.02
N ASN A 526 3.43 -15.87 18.84
CA ASN A 526 3.20 -17.29 18.61
C ASN A 526 2.31 -17.52 17.37
N ASN A 527 1.29 -16.69 17.15
CA ASN A 527 0.48 -16.78 15.94
C ASN A 527 1.33 -16.51 14.70
N ALA A 528 2.05 -15.39 14.67
CA ALA A 528 2.85 -15.00 13.52
C ALA A 528 3.93 -16.04 13.18
N ASN A 529 4.71 -16.51 14.17
CA ASN A 529 5.73 -17.52 13.93
C ASN A 529 5.16 -18.81 13.35
N ARG A 530 4.01 -19.28 13.87
CA ARG A 530 3.35 -20.49 13.35
C ARG A 530 2.83 -20.32 11.93
N VAL A 531 2.34 -19.13 11.57
CA VAL A 531 1.92 -18.81 10.21
C VAL A 531 3.14 -18.82 9.28
N ILE A 532 4.25 -18.18 9.67
CA ILE A 532 5.48 -18.14 8.86
C ILE A 532 6.03 -19.55 8.62
N ASP A 533 6.12 -20.38 9.66
CA ASP A 533 6.54 -21.78 9.55
C ASP A 533 5.63 -22.56 8.60
N ALA A 534 4.31 -22.34 8.71
CA ALA A 534 3.34 -22.99 7.83
C ALA A 534 3.42 -22.50 6.38
N TRP A 535 3.81 -21.25 6.13
CA TRP A 535 4.02 -20.75 4.77
C TRP A 535 5.30 -21.34 4.15
N TRP A 536 6.36 -21.51 4.93
CA TRP A 536 7.52 -22.27 4.46
C TRP A 536 7.16 -23.72 4.11
N GLU A 537 6.43 -24.40 4.99
CA GLU A 537 5.96 -25.77 4.75
C GLU A 537 5.05 -25.85 3.51
N LEU A 538 4.13 -24.90 3.35
CA LEU A 538 3.26 -24.82 2.18
C LEU A 538 4.06 -24.66 0.89
N GLY A 539 5.07 -23.80 0.88
CA GLY A 539 5.93 -23.63 -0.29
C GLY A 539 6.65 -24.93 -0.67
N ASP A 540 7.18 -25.66 0.31
CA ASP A 540 7.80 -26.97 0.10
C ASP A 540 6.79 -27.98 -0.47
N GLN A 541 5.57 -27.99 0.08
CA GLN A 541 4.48 -28.85 -0.41
C GLN A 541 4.08 -28.52 -1.86
N LEU A 542 3.93 -27.23 -2.19
CA LEU A 542 3.58 -26.79 -3.55
C LEU A 542 4.67 -27.18 -4.55
N LEU A 543 5.94 -26.94 -4.20
CA LEU A 543 7.08 -27.34 -5.02
C LEU A 543 7.02 -28.84 -5.34
N VAL A 544 6.85 -29.70 -4.33
CA VAL A 544 6.80 -31.15 -4.53
C VAL A 544 5.58 -31.54 -5.35
N LYS A 545 4.39 -31.05 -4.98
CA LYS A 545 3.11 -31.43 -5.59
C LYS A 545 3.04 -31.10 -7.07
N TYR A 546 3.63 -29.97 -7.49
CA TYR A 546 3.54 -29.45 -8.85
C TYR A 546 4.87 -29.50 -9.61
N ASN A 547 5.85 -30.26 -9.12
CA ASN A 547 7.19 -30.31 -9.69
C ASN A 547 7.18 -30.76 -11.16
N HIS A 548 8.10 -30.22 -11.96
CA HIS A 548 8.26 -30.54 -13.38
C HIS A 548 6.99 -30.40 -14.24
N LEU A 549 5.98 -29.63 -13.81
CA LEU A 549 4.66 -29.55 -14.45
C LEU A 549 3.89 -30.89 -14.44
N TRP A 550 4.03 -31.66 -13.37
CA TRP A 550 3.25 -32.88 -13.10
C TRP A 550 2.52 -32.74 -11.76
N LEU A 551 1.53 -33.60 -11.54
CA LEU A 551 0.85 -33.76 -10.26
C LEU A 551 1.48 -34.94 -9.51
N TYR A 552 2.18 -34.65 -8.43
CA TYR A 552 2.69 -35.64 -7.50
C TYR A 552 1.69 -35.82 -6.35
N ASP A 553 1.14 -37.01 -6.24
CA ASP A 553 0.36 -37.43 -5.09
C ASP A 553 1.28 -38.15 -4.10
N VAL A 554 1.61 -37.45 -3.03
CA VAL A 554 2.54 -37.93 -1.99
C VAL A 554 1.94 -39.07 -1.15
N GLU A 555 0.61 -39.14 -1.02
CA GLU A 555 -0.08 -40.17 -0.23
C GLU A 555 -0.09 -41.49 -1.00
N THR A 556 -0.46 -41.44 -2.28
CA THR A 556 -0.52 -42.64 -3.12
C THR A 556 0.82 -42.97 -3.80
N ARG A 557 1.81 -42.07 -3.71
CA ARG A 557 3.13 -42.16 -4.37
C ARG A 557 3.02 -42.34 -5.89
N LYS A 558 2.07 -41.62 -6.51
CA LYS A 558 1.82 -41.66 -7.95
C LYS A 558 2.03 -40.29 -8.57
N THR A 559 2.29 -40.30 -9.88
CA THR A 559 2.36 -39.07 -10.67
C THR A 559 1.33 -39.10 -11.79
N LYS A 560 0.80 -37.93 -12.13
CA LYS A 560 -0.09 -37.72 -13.27
C LYS A 560 0.38 -36.48 -14.04
N ARG A 561 0.26 -36.51 -15.36
CA ARG A 561 0.48 -35.31 -16.19
C ARG A 561 -0.59 -34.27 -15.88
N LEU A 562 -0.20 -32.98 -15.92
CA LEU A 562 -1.18 -31.90 -15.87
C LEU A 562 -2.11 -31.97 -17.09
N GLU A 563 -3.38 -31.66 -16.85
CA GLU A 563 -4.37 -31.55 -17.90
C GLU A 563 -4.48 -30.09 -18.36
N TYR A 564 -4.43 -29.89 -19.67
CA TYR A 564 -4.57 -28.58 -20.29
C TYR A 564 -6.01 -28.40 -20.78
N PRO A 565 -6.58 -27.19 -20.66
CA PRO A 565 -7.92 -26.96 -21.12
C PRO A 565 -8.01 -27.05 -22.65
N GLU A 566 -9.13 -27.55 -23.15
CA GLU A 566 -9.32 -27.82 -24.58
C GLU A 566 -9.08 -26.60 -25.48
N TRP A 567 -9.53 -25.41 -25.06
CA TRP A 567 -9.32 -24.17 -25.81
C TRP A 567 -7.84 -23.85 -26.00
N TRP A 568 -7.00 -24.12 -25.00
CA TRP A 568 -5.55 -23.89 -25.09
C TRP A 568 -4.92 -24.84 -26.09
N LEU A 569 -5.29 -26.12 -26.05
CA LEU A 569 -4.82 -27.11 -27.02
C LEU A 569 -5.23 -26.74 -28.45
N ARG A 570 -6.45 -26.20 -28.64
CA ARG A 570 -6.92 -25.72 -29.95
C ARG A 570 -6.11 -24.54 -30.46
N GLU A 571 -5.85 -23.53 -29.62
CA GLU A 571 -5.01 -22.39 -30.01
C GLU A 571 -3.55 -22.79 -30.23
N LEU A 572 -3.01 -23.74 -29.45
CA LEU A 572 -1.67 -24.29 -29.67
C LEU A 572 -1.56 -24.96 -31.03
N VAL A 573 -2.51 -25.85 -31.38
CA VAL A 573 -2.57 -26.50 -32.70
C VAL A 573 -2.65 -25.47 -33.81
N LYS A 574 -3.45 -24.42 -33.63
CA LYS A 574 -3.67 -23.36 -34.62
C LYS A 574 -2.44 -22.46 -34.81
N TYR A 575 -1.83 -22.01 -33.72
CA TYR A 575 -0.69 -21.10 -33.74
C TYR A 575 0.57 -21.79 -34.29
N ASP A 576 0.86 -23.01 -33.80
CA ASP A 576 2.04 -23.78 -34.21
C ASP A 576 1.81 -24.66 -35.45
N LYS A 577 0.58 -24.69 -35.97
CA LYS A 577 0.18 -25.51 -37.14
C LYS A 577 0.48 -27.00 -36.94
N LEU A 578 0.12 -27.55 -35.77
CA LEU A 578 0.37 -28.95 -35.42
C LEU A 578 -0.50 -29.90 -36.28
N GLU A 579 0.11 -30.92 -36.86
CA GLU A 579 -0.58 -31.94 -37.65
C GLU A 579 -1.02 -33.13 -36.79
N PRO A 580 -2.24 -33.66 -36.97
CA PRO A 580 -2.70 -34.84 -36.25
C PRO A 580 -1.89 -36.07 -36.68
N GLN A 581 -1.46 -36.88 -35.72
CA GLN A 581 -0.83 -38.16 -36.02
C GLN A 581 -1.88 -39.25 -36.24
N GLU A 582 -1.62 -40.16 -37.19
CA GLU A 582 -2.46 -41.35 -37.36
C GLU A 582 -2.48 -42.17 -36.07
N PRO A 583 -3.64 -42.69 -35.65
CA PRO A 583 -3.72 -43.56 -34.49
C PRO A 583 -2.80 -44.77 -34.68
N PRO A 584 -2.10 -45.24 -33.64
CA PRO A 584 -1.24 -46.40 -33.76
C PRO A 584 -2.05 -47.58 -34.29
N LYS A 585 -1.56 -48.23 -35.35
CA LYS A 585 -2.19 -49.43 -35.90
C LYS A 585 -2.39 -50.41 -34.74
N LYS A 586 -3.65 -50.78 -34.46
CA LYS A 586 -3.97 -51.81 -33.46
C LYS A 586 -3.09 -53.01 -33.79
N LYS A 587 -2.24 -53.44 -32.84
CA LYS A 587 -1.56 -54.73 -32.97
C LYS A 587 -2.67 -55.76 -33.10
N GLU A 588 -2.78 -56.38 -34.26
CA GLU A 588 -3.56 -57.61 -34.40
C GLU A 588 -3.02 -58.58 -33.35
N GLU A 589 -3.89 -58.96 -32.41
CA GLU A 589 -3.58 -59.98 -31.42
C GLU A 589 -3.22 -61.26 -32.19
N LYS A 590 -1.96 -61.69 -32.07
CA LYS A 590 -1.47 -62.96 -32.59
C LYS A 590 -1.65 -64.05 -31.56
#